data_AF-A0AAV9JXR0-F1
#
_entry.id   AF-A0AAV9JXR0-F1
#
_cell.length_a   1.000
_cell.length_b   1.000
_cell.length_c   1.000
_cell.angle_alpha   90.00
_cell.angle_beta   90.00
_cell.angle_gamma   90.00
#
_symmetry.space_group_name_H-M   'P 1'
#
loop_
_entity.id
_entity.type
_entity.pdbx_description
1 polymer ?
#
loop_
_entity_poly.entity_id
_entity_poly.type
_entity_poly.pdbx_seq_one_letter_code
_entity_poly.pdbx_strand_id
1 'polypeptide(L)'
;MTDTSGTPISPVGQINPELTISAASINNEPVELDGTPTSPERLRRGSKPLVLENLGTAERERRARLHSERQADPAVLVDIPQTPQATELEMSGATKEEASSLSGRPST
;
A
#
# COMPACT_ATOMS: atom_id res chain seq x y z
N MET A 1 32.92 36.98 -7.96
CA MET A 1 33.23 35.73 -8.69
C MET A 1 33.02 34.61 -7.69
N THR A 2 31.94 33.85 -7.81
CA THR A 2 31.58 32.78 -6.87
C THR A 2 31.58 31.47 -7.63
N ASP A 3 32.54 30.61 -7.28
CA ASP A 3 32.77 29.32 -7.91
C ASP A 3 31.53 28.43 -7.76
N THR A 4 30.97 28.05 -8.90
CA THR A 4 29.77 27.20 -9.01
C THR A 4 30.22 25.79 -9.35
N SER A 5 30.95 25.14 -8.43
CA SER A 5 31.21 23.71 -8.53
C SER A 5 29.91 22.97 -8.21
N GLY A 6 29.26 22.43 -9.24
CA GLY A 6 27.94 21.80 -9.24
C GLY A 6 27.83 20.47 -8.50
N THR A 7 28.44 20.35 -7.32
CA THR A 7 28.20 19.24 -6.39
C THR A 7 27.15 19.66 -5.37
N PRO A 8 25.96 19.05 -5.34
CA PRO A 8 24.95 19.35 -4.34
C PRO A 8 25.47 18.95 -2.95
N ILE A 9 25.64 19.92 -2.06
CA ILE A 9 25.99 19.67 -0.66
C ILE A 9 24.67 19.34 0.07
N SER A 10 24.53 18.10 0.53
CA SER A 10 23.37 17.70 1.33
C SER A 10 23.40 18.40 2.69
N PRO A 11 22.35 19.12 3.12
CA PRO A 11 22.27 19.71 4.46
C PRO A 11 22.03 18.66 5.55
N VAL A 12 21.74 17.42 5.18
CA VAL A 12 21.46 16.33 6.11
C VAL A 12 22.78 15.73 6.58
N GLY A 13 23.24 16.17 7.74
CA GLY A 13 24.34 15.50 8.45
C GLY A 13 23.95 14.08 8.79
N GLN A 14 24.84 13.12 8.54
CA GLN A 14 24.67 11.73 8.97
C GLN A 14 24.84 11.66 10.49
N ILE A 15 23.75 11.93 11.23
CA ILE A 15 23.70 11.67 12.66
C ILE A 15 23.35 10.19 12.79
N ASN A 16 24.34 9.35 13.08
CA ASN A 16 24.10 7.97 13.49
C ASN A 16 23.65 8.00 14.97
N PRO A 17 22.37 7.72 15.29
CA PRO A 17 21.94 7.69 16.68
C PRO A 17 22.61 6.50 17.38
N GLU A 18 23.29 6.76 18.48
CA GLU A 18 23.86 5.73 19.35
C GLU A 18 22.72 5.05 20.11
N LEU A 19 22.33 3.85 19.65
CA LEU A 19 21.28 3.06 20.30
C LEU A 19 21.86 2.39 21.55
N THR A 20 21.65 3.01 22.71
CA THR A 20 21.97 2.40 24.00
C THR A 20 20.79 1.55 24.48
N ILE A 21 21.02 0.27 24.75
CA ILE A 21 19.97 -0.70 25.16
C ILE A 21 19.75 -0.66 26.69
N SER A 22 20.00 0.51 27.31
CA SER A 22 19.95 0.70 28.76
C SER A 22 18.57 1.13 29.27
N ALA A 23 17.52 0.98 28.47
CA ALA A 23 16.17 1.30 28.90
C ALA A 23 15.75 0.38 30.07
N ALA A 24 15.28 0.98 31.15
CA ALA A 24 14.75 0.24 32.29
C ALA A 24 13.51 -0.55 31.87
N SER A 25 13.39 -1.78 32.37
CA SER A 25 12.19 -2.60 32.20
C SER A 25 10.98 -1.91 32.83
N ILE A 26 9.86 -1.86 32.10
CA ILE A 26 8.61 -1.23 32.55
C ILE A 26 8.04 -1.98 33.78
N ASN A 27 8.22 -3.31 33.82
CA ASN A 27 7.77 -4.17 34.89
C ASN A 27 8.97 -4.76 35.65
N ASN A 28 8.83 -4.89 36.97
CA ASN A 28 9.84 -5.53 37.82
C ASN A 28 9.81 -7.06 37.72
N GLU A 29 8.66 -7.63 37.34
CA GLU A 29 8.47 -9.08 37.16
C GLU A 29 7.83 -9.34 35.77
N PRO A 30 8.21 -10.45 35.09
CA PRO A 30 7.56 -10.87 33.86
C PRO A 30 6.07 -11.10 34.09
N VAL A 31 5.23 -10.52 33.23
CA VAL A 31 3.79 -10.81 33.24
C VAL A 31 3.57 -12.07 32.43
N GLU A 32 3.10 -13.13 33.08
CA GLU A 32 2.65 -14.35 32.40
C GLU A 32 1.43 -14.01 31.55
N LEU A 33 1.58 -14.08 30.23
CA LEU A 33 0.46 -14.02 29.31
C LEU A 33 -0.06 -15.44 29.18
N ASP A 34 -1.05 -15.80 29.99
CA ASP A 34 -1.81 -17.04 29.82
C ASP A 34 -2.25 -17.15 28.36
N GLY A 35 -1.62 -18.07 27.64
CA GLY A 35 -1.50 -18.12 26.19
C GLY A 35 -2.81 -18.38 25.44
N THR A 36 -3.78 -17.49 25.59
CA THR A 36 -4.79 -17.26 24.57
C THR A 36 -4.09 -16.50 23.44
N PRO A 37 -3.87 -17.12 22.28
CA PRO A 37 -3.28 -16.38 21.17
C PRO A 37 -4.24 -15.26 20.81
N THR A 38 -3.82 -14.00 20.98
CA THR A 38 -4.55 -12.81 20.47
C THR A 38 -4.57 -12.76 18.94
N SER A 39 -4.04 -13.79 18.26
CA SER A 39 -4.03 -13.86 16.81
C SER A 39 -5.41 -14.31 16.30
N PRO A 40 -6.06 -13.55 15.40
CA PRO A 40 -7.30 -13.94 14.73
C PRO A 40 -7.02 -14.97 13.62
N GLU A 41 -6.11 -15.90 13.87
CA GLU A 41 -5.63 -16.85 12.89
C GLU A 41 -6.65 -17.98 12.77
N ARG A 42 -7.54 -17.84 11.79
CA ARG A 42 -8.49 -18.81 11.21
C ARG A 42 -9.96 -18.44 11.27
N LEU A 43 -10.31 -17.15 11.21
CA LEU A 43 -11.48 -16.83 10.40
C LEU A 43 -11.06 -16.96 8.93
N ARG A 44 -11.15 -18.19 8.40
CA ARG A 44 -11.12 -18.39 6.95
C ARG A 44 -12.14 -17.42 6.38
N ARG A 45 -11.62 -16.39 5.72
CA ARG A 45 -12.39 -15.38 5.01
C ARG A 45 -13.12 -16.14 3.92
N GLY A 46 -14.33 -16.62 4.22
CA GLY A 46 -15.22 -17.16 3.20
C GLY A 46 -15.32 -16.09 2.12
N SER A 47 -14.90 -16.43 0.90
CA SER A 47 -15.17 -15.62 -0.27
C SER A 47 -16.67 -15.29 -0.27
N LYS A 48 -16.96 -14.01 -0.52
CA LYS A 48 -18.13 -13.27 -0.05
C LYS A 48 -19.27 -13.14 -1.08
N PRO A 49 -20.08 -14.17 -1.35
CA PRO A 49 -21.43 -13.92 -1.86
C PRO A 49 -22.52 -14.33 -0.86
N LEU A 50 -22.33 -15.44 -0.14
CA LEU A 50 -23.39 -16.06 0.67
C LEU A 50 -23.75 -15.27 1.94
N VAL A 51 -22.80 -14.52 2.50
CA VAL A 51 -23.07 -13.62 3.64
C VAL A 51 -23.83 -12.36 3.21
N LEU A 52 -23.67 -11.91 1.96
CA LEU A 52 -24.33 -10.70 1.44
C LEU A 52 -25.79 -10.97 1.09
N GLU A 53 -26.10 -12.18 0.63
CA GLU A 53 -27.47 -12.61 0.30
C GLU A 53 -28.37 -12.76 1.55
N ASN A 54 -27.79 -13.02 2.72
CA ASN A 54 -28.55 -13.18 3.96
C ASN A 54 -28.79 -11.87 4.73
N LEU A 55 -28.32 -10.72 4.22
CA LEU A 55 -28.56 -9.41 4.82
C LEU A 55 -29.96 -8.88 4.47
N GLY A 56 -30.65 -8.32 5.46
CA GLY A 56 -31.93 -7.62 5.26
C GLY A 56 -31.81 -6.44 4.30
N THR A 57 -32.93 -6.03 3.69
CA THR A 57 -32.99 -4.98 2.66
C THR A 57 -32.37 -3.66 3.12
N ALA A 58 -32.66 -3.23 4.34
CA ALA A 58 -32.15 -2.00 4.92
C ALA A 58 -30.60 -1.97 5.03
N GLU A 59 -29.97 -3.10 5.37
CA GLU A 59 -28.51 -3.17 5.48
C GLU A 59 -27.84 -3.17 4.10
N ARG A 60 -28.49 -3.77 3.09
CA ARG A 60 -28.01 -3.69 1.70
C ARG A 60 -28.04 -2.25 1.18
N GLU A 61 -29.11 -1.52 1.44
CA GLU A 61 -29.25 -0.11 1.05
C GLU A 61 -28.20 0.78 1.74
N ARG A 62 -28.02 0.61 3.05
CA ARG A 62 -26.99 1.32 3.82
C ARG A 62 -25.60 1.08 3.24
N ARG A 63 -25.30 -0.17 2.90
CA ARG A 63 -24.00 -0.55 2.32
C ARG A 63 -23.82 0.03 0.92
N ALA A 64 -24.84 -0.02 0.07
CA ALA A 64 -24.80 0.55 -1.27
C ALA A 64 -24.50 2.06 -1.22
N ARG A 65 -25.14 2.78 -0.29
CA ARG A 65 -24.87 4.20 -0.04
C ARG A 65 -23.40 4.43 0.35
N LEU A 66 -22.87 3.68 1.31
CA LEU A 66 -21.48 3.80 1.73
C LEU A 66 -20.47 3.52 0.60
N HIS A 67 -20.77 2.56 -0.29
CA HIS A 67 -19.91 2.30 -1.45
C HIS A 67 -19.95 3.44 -2.45
N SER A 68 -21.12 4.02 -2.73
CA SER A 68 -21.22 5.17 -3.62
C SER A 68 -20.49 6.40 -3.06
N GLU A 69 -20.59 6.65 -1.76
CA GLU A 69 -19.89 7.75 -1.09
C GLU A 69 -18.37 7.56 -1.16
N ARG A 70 -17.89 6.33 -0.93
CA ARG A 70 -16.46 5.99 -1.01
C ARG A 70 -15.91 6.00 -2.44
N GLN A 71 -16.71 5.64 -3.43
CA GLN A 71 -16.27 5.63 -4.83
C GLN A 71 -16.00 7.05 -5.36
N ALA A 72 -16.67 8.07 -4.80
CA ALA A 72 -16.44 9.46 -5.14
C ALA A 72 -15.27 10.10 -4.35
N ASP A 73 -14.74 9.42 -3.33
CA ASP A 73 -13.66 9.94 -2.49
C ASP A 73 -12.30 9.71 -3.17
N PRO A 74 -11.54 10.78 -3.49
CA PRO A 74 -10.22 10.64 -4.13
C PRO A 74 -9.18 9.96 -3.23
N ALA A 75 -9.39 9.91 -1.90
CA ALA A 75 -8.51 9.22 -0.98
C ALA A 75 -8.75 7.69 -0.97
N VAL A 76 -9.84 7.21 -1.57
CA VAL A 76 -10.12 5.78 -1.68
C VAL A 76 -9.28 5.20 -2.80
N LEU A 77 -8.31 4.34 -2.42
CA LEU A 77 -7.47 3.63 -3.37
C LEU A 77 -8.32 2.68 -4.23
N VAL A 78 -8.24 2.89 -5.54
CA VAL A 78 -8.84 2.02 -6.56
C VAL A 78 -7.71 1.21 -7.21
N ASP A 79 -7.96 -0.07 -7.47
CA ASP A 79 -7.02 -0.89 -8.23
C ASP A 79 -6.82 -0.28 -9.61
N ILE A 80 -5.59 0.12 -9.92
CA ILE A 80 -5.23 0.65 -11.23
C ILE A 80 -5.06 -0.54 -12.18
N PRO A 81 -5.76 -0.55 -13.32
CA PRO A 81 -5.57 -1.60 -14.31
C PRO A 81 -4.10 -1.65 -14.75
N GLN A 82 -3.53 -2.85 -14.80
CA GLN A 82 -2.12 -3.06 -15.14
C GLN A 82 -1.79 -2.64 -16.58
N THR A 83 -2.79 -2.63 -17.47
CA THR A 83 -2.66 -2.21 -18.87
C THR A 83 -3.60 -1.06 -19.16
N PRO A 84 -3.12 0.02 -19.82
CA PRO A 84 -3.98 1.12 -20.24
C PRO A 84 -5.06 0.63 -21.20
N GLN A 85 -6.22 1.29 -21.18
CA GLN A 85 -7.30 1.03 -22.13
C GLN A 85 -6.89 1.49 -23.54
N ALA A 86 -7.52 0.93 -24.58
CA ALA A 86 -7.20 1.28 -25.98
C ALA A 86 -7.31 2.78 -26.26
N THR A 87 -8.34 3.42 -25.73
CA THR A 87 -8.56 4.88 -25.87
C THR A 87 -7.46 5.69 -25.18
N GLU A 88 -6.98 5.24 -24.02
CA GLU A 88 -5.91 5.90 -23.27
C GLU A 88 -4.55 5.71 -23.94
N LEU A 89 -4.32 4.53 -24.52
CA LEU A 89 -3.11 4.21 -25.27
C LEU A 89 -2.97 5.10 -26.51
N GLU A 90 -4.06 5.33 -27.26
CA GLU A 90 -4.06 6.21 -28.43
C GLU A 90 -3.73 7.67 -28.07
N MET A 91 -4.22 8.15 -26.92
CA MET A 91 -3.91 9.50 -26.42
C MET A 91 -2.44 9.69 -26.03
N SER A 92 -1.74 8.61 -25.68
CA SER A 92 -0.33 8.67 -25.29
C SER A 92 0.64 8.84 -26.46
N GLY A 93 0.19 8.66 -27.71
CA GLY A 93 1.05 8.74 -28.89
C GLY A 93 2.09 7.61 -29.00
N ALA A 94 2.04 6.62 -28.11
CA ALA A 94 2.93 5.47 -28.12
C ALA A 94 2.68 4.61 -29.36
N THR A 95 3.61 4.67 -30.32
CA THR A 95 3.60 3.77 -31.47
C THR A 95 4.17 2.41 -31.06
N LYS A 96 3.70 1.34 -31.71
CA LYS A 96 3.93 -0.07 -31.35
C LYS A 96 5.41 -0.51 -31.27
N GLU A 97 6.35 0.35 -31.68
CA GLU A 97 7.78 0.05 -31.80
C GLU A 97 8.57 0.27 -30.50
N GLU A 98 8.12 1.13 -29.58
CA GLU A 98 8.84 1.39 -28.32
C GLU A 98 8.69 0.27 -27.27
N ALA A 99 7.65 -0.56 -27.34
CA ALA A 99 7.42 -1.63 -26.36
C ALA A 99 8.35 -2.86 -26.54
N SER A 100 8.99 -3.01 -27.70
CA SER A 100 9.85 -4.17 -27.99
C SER A 100 11.31 -3.99 -27.53
N SER A 101 11.75 -2.77 -27.22
CA SER A 101 13.16 -2.45 -26.94
C SER A 101 13.59 -2.66 -25.48
N LEU A 102 12.66 -2.90 -24.55
CA LEU A 102 12.97 -3.13 -23.12
C LEU A 102 13.05 -4.61 -22.68
N SER A 103 12.92 -5.58 -23.59
CA SER A 103 13.02 -7.01 -23.22
C SER A 103 14.45 -7.59 -23.20
N GLY A 104 15.47 -6.77 -23.49
CA GLY A 104 16.87 -7.19 -23.50
C GLY A 104 17.50 -7.23 -22.10
N ARG A 105 17.36 -8.34 -21.39
CA ARG A 105 18.23 -8.66 -20.24
C ARG A 105 19.67 -8.82 -20.73
N PRO A 106 20.68 -8.11 -20.21
CA PRO A 106 22.07 -8.46 -20.46
C PRO A 106 22.43 -9.73 -19.67
N SER A 107 22.77 -10.79 -20.37
CA SER A 107 23.46 -11.95 -19.79
C SER A 107 24.91 -11.58 -19.54
N THR A 108 25.31 -11.50 -18.28
CA THR A 108 26.70 -11.60 -17.82
C THR A 108 26.73 -12.40 -16.53
#